data_AF-A0A7C8M8L9-F1
#
_entry.id   AF-A0A7C8M8L9-F1
#
_cell.length_a   1.000
_cell.length_b   1.000
_cell.length_c   1.000
_cell.angle_alpha   90.00
_cell.angle_beta   90.00
_cell.angle_gamma   90.00
#
_symmetry.space_group_name_H-M   'P 1'
#
loop_
_entity.id
_entity.type
_entity.pdbx_description
1 polymer ?
#
loop_
_entity_poly.entity_id
_entity_poly.type
_entity_poly.pdbx_seq_one_letter_code
_entity_poly.pdbx_strand_id
1 'polypeptide(L)'
;MVSIITPIILISADRVFIGKLSAGKMVQTLSHNSDRTFQSYVSNIVGIDTQNVVRNLSEDMEHVDFSRSIGFTRDLNAPKPFGATLSKHNLHPTEDIFQETVAGLPKSSRRVIRKKAHTILYMRRRAAHHDNIELVPTEKRCAGNETSARVTPEASSIFTHMLKYNTLQASIIDNLWSTDALSLEECVRPILALANPQKFRPWYQQPVKPPTADMECPYCKVALRERHRDQALHLLCCHCSLHNVNFCFYCAQFIDRGLEPEEKKNCNVHPGCTEFNREDKLCGVVCWRGLVIRPGRCPFCVNIDSIWLDELSLKKHINKHLETLREGAFNCPQRLCNQQYTSRDGLSNHLVTFHGIDMVDRYQRTECLLESVKE
;
A
#
# COMPACT_ATOMS: atom_id res chain seq x y z
N MET A 1 -19.41 -16.47 -60.70
CA MET A 1 -19.78 -15.27 -59.92
C MET A 1 -20.46 -15.76 -58.65
N VAL A 2 -19.74 -15.78 -57.53
CA VAL A 2 -20.25 -16.28 -56.24
C VAL A 2 -20.46 -15.05 -55.34
N SER A 3 -21.72 -14.72 -55.07
CA SER A 3 -22.09 -13.65 -54.15
C SER A 3 -21.93 -14.12 -52.71
N ILE A 4 -20.99 -13.50 -51.99
CA ILE A 4 -20.81 -13.68 -50.54
C ILE A 4 -21.72 -12.66 -49.84
N ILE A 5 -22.79 -13.14 -49.22
CA ILE A 5 -23.64 -12.34 -48.33
C ILE A 5 -22.97 -12.33 -46.95
N THR A 6 -22.50 -11.17 -46.53
CA THR A 6 -21.97 -10.93 -45.17
C THR A 6 -23.12 -10.54 -44.25
N PRO A 7 -23.29 -11.15 -43.06
CA PRO A 7 -24.29 -10.67 -42.10
C PRO A 7 -23.74 -9.47 -41.33
N ILE A 8 -24.48 -8.36 -41.40
CA ILE A 8 -24.31 -7.19 -40.54
C ILE A 8 -24.84 -7.55 -39.15
N ILE A 9 -23.93 -7.71 -38.19
CA ILE A 9 -24.28 -7.84 -36.76
C ILE A 9 -24.51 -6.42 -36.23
N LEU A 10 -25.79 -6.04 -36.10
CA LEU A 10 -26.20 -4.87 -35.33
C LEU A 10 -25.99 -5.18 -33.84
N ILE A 11 -24.97 -4.58 -33.25
CA ILE A 11 -24.75 -4.60 -31.80
C ILE A 11 -25.75 -3.62 -31.18
N SER A 12 -26.75 -4.15 -30.50
CA SER A 12 -27.68 -3.40 -29.65
C SER A 12 -26.91 -2.67 -28.55
N ALA A 13 -26.96 -1.35 -28.58
CA ALA A 13 -26.45 -0.46 -27.55
C ALA A 13 -27.50 -0.30 -26.44
N ASP A 14 -27.64 -1.31 -25.57
CA ASP A 14 -28.38 -1.19 -24.32
C ASP A 14 -27.88 -2.20 -23.29
N ARG A 15 -26.67 -1.96 -22.76
CA ARG A 15 -26.23 -2.52 -21.47
C ARG A 15 -25.44 -1.47 -20.69
N VAL A 16 -26.16 -0.53 -20.11
CA VAL A 16 -25.68 0.21 -18.94
C VAL A 16 -25.49 -0.83 -17.83
N PHE A 17 -24.24 -1.19 -17.55
CA PHE A 17 -23.88 -2.03 -16.41
C PHE A 17 -24.07 -1.20 -15.13
N ILE A 18 -25.29 -1.19 -14.59
CA ILE A 18 -25.54 -0.75 -13.21
C ILE A 18 -25.06 -1.90 -12.31
N GLY A 19 -23.75 -1.94 -12.07
CA GLY A 19 -23.15 -2.86 -11.10
C GLY A 19 -23.54 -2.46 -9.68
N LYS A 20 -24.74 -2.85 -9.24
CA LYS A 20 -25.16 -2.72 -7.84
C LYS A 20 -24.30 -3.64 -6.99
N LEU A 21 -23.27 -3.09 -6.35
CA LEU A 21 -22.59 -3.76 -5.24
C LEU A 21 -23.59 -3.86 -4.09
N SER A 22 -23.84 -5.08 -3.58
CA SER A 22 -24.67 -5.23 -2.40
C SER A 22 -24.03 -4.50 -1.22
N ALA A 23 -24.87 -3.96 -0.34
CA ALA A 23 -24.44 -3.24 0.86
C ALA A 23 -23.37 -4.01 1.67
N GLY A 24 -23.57 -5.33 1.83
CA GLY A 24 -22.60 -6.20 2.50
C GLY A 24 -21.23 -6.21 1.82
N LYS A 25 -21.18 -6.16 0.48
CA LYS A 25 -19.93 -6.13 -0.28
C LYS A 25 -19.23 -4.78 -0.18
N MET A 26 -19.98 -3.68 -0.04
CA MET A 26 -19.42 -2.34 0.21
C MET A 26 -18.80 -2.22 1.61
N VAL A 27 -19.49 -2.74 2.64
CA VAL A 27 -18.97 -2.81 4.03
C VAL A 27 -17.70 -3.67 4.09
N GLN A 28 -17.71 -4.82 3.40
CA GLN A 28 -16.59 -5.74 3.33
C GLN A 28 -15.37 -5.15 2.60
N THR A 29 -15.59 -4.34 1.55
CA THR A 29 -14.49 -3.72 0.79
C THR A 29 -13.78 -2.61 1.59
N LEU A 30 -14.48 -1.94 2.51
CA LEU A 30 -13.90 -0.84 3.31
C LEU A 30 -13.37 -1.29 4.69
N SER A 31 -13.47 -2.57 5.06
CA SER A 31 -12.81 -3.17 6.23
C SER A 31 -13.09 -2.43 7.57
N HIS A 32 -14.36 -2.17 7.87
CA HIS A 32 -14.76 -1.59 9.17
C HIS A 32 -15.57 -2.61 9.99
N ASN A 33 -15.15 -2.84 11.24
CA ASN A 33 -15.74 -3.83 12.17
C ASN A 33 -17.15 -3.46 12.70
N SER A 34 -17.75 -2.34 12.27
CA SER A 34 -19.14 -2.01 12.63
C SER A 34 -19.79 -1.08 11.62
N ASP A 35 -21.08 -1.30 11.37
CA ASP A 35 -21.93 -0.46 10.50
C ASP A 35 -21.88 1.01 10.90
N ARG A 36 -21.82 1.29 12.21
CA ARG A 36 -21.72 2.65 12.75
C ARG A 36 -20.43 3.36 12.36
N THR A 37 -19.33 2.60 12.21
CA THR A 37 -18.02 3.14 11.80
C THR A 37 -17.98 3.37 10.29
N PHE A 38 -18.56 2.45 9.50
CA PHE A 38 -18.73 2.66 8.06
C PHE A 38 -19.57 3.90 7.75
N GLN A 39 -20.71 4.06 8.43
CA GLN A 39 -21.62 5.20 8.25
C GLN A 39 -20.96 6.56 8.55
N SER A 40 -20.01 6.64 9.48
CA SER A 40 -19.34 7.91 9.83
C SER A 40 -18.27 8.35 8.84
N TYR A 41 -17.67 7.42 8.09
CA TYR A 41 -16.64 7.72 7.08
C TYR A 41 -17.23 8.14 5.74
N VAL A 42 -18.34 7.51 5.35
CA VAL A 42 -18.89 7.69 4.01
C VAL A 42 -19.69 9.00 3.89
N SER A 43 -20.39 9.43 4.96
CA SER A 43 -21.30 10.59 4.89
C SER A 43 -20.62 11.96 4.78
N ASN A 44 -19.36 12.10 5.19
CA ASN A 44 -18.70 13.42 5.21
C ASN A 44 -17.94 13.77 3.93
N ILE A 45 -17.67 12.79 3.05
CA ILE A 45 -16.79 12.96 1.88
C ILE A 45 -17.49 12.59 0.58
N VAL A 46 -18.44 11.66 0.62
CA VAL A 46 -19.09 11.14 -0.59
C VAL A 46 -20.42 11.83 -0.75
N GLY A 47 -20.59 12.60 -1.81
CA GLY A 47 -21.84 13.27 -2.16
C GLY A 47 -22.90 12.32 -2.71
N ILE A 48 -23.09 11.16 -2.09
CA ILE A 48 -24.02 10.09 -2.47
C ILE A 48 -24.78 9.70 -1.21
N ASP A 49 -26.09 9.54 -1.31
CA ASP A 49 -26.92 9.06 -0.19
C ASP A 49 -26.71 7.55 0.00
N THR A 50 -25.64 7.22 0.70
CA THR A 50 -25.25 5.82 0.88
C THR A 50 -26.23 5.00 1.70
N GLN A 51 -27.12 5.63 2.48
CA GLN A 51 -28.18 4.91 3.19
C GLN A 51 -29.24 4.40 2.23
N ASN A 52 -29.73 5.25 1.32
CA ASN A 52 -30.71 4.84 0.32
C ASN A 52 -30.09 3.90 -0.71
N VAL A 53 -28.83 4.12 -1.13
CA VAL A 53 -28.10 3.19 -2.01
C VAL A 53 -28.01 1.80 -1.38
N VAL A 54 -27.64 1.69 -0.10
CA VAL A 54 -27.56 0.42 0.63
C VAL A 54 -28.91 -0.29 0.70
N ARG A 55 -30.01 0.48 0.80
CA ARG A 55 -31.38 -0.04 0.88
C ARG A 55 -32.04 -0.27 -0.49
N ASN A 56 -31.32 -0.06 -1.60
CA ASN A 56 -31.87 -0.06 -2.96
C ASN A 56 -33.03 0.95 -3.17
N LEU A 57 -33.01 2.06 -2.44
CA LEU A 57 -33.92 3.19 -2.62
C LEU A 57 -33.26 4.25 -3.52
N SER A 58 -34.05 5.16 -4.09
CA SER A 58 -33.54 6.33 -4.80
C SER A 58 -32.77 7.23 -3.85
N GLU A 59 -31.65 7.80 -4.31
CA GLU A 59 -30.88 8.76 -3.52
C GLU A 59 -31.75 9.96 -3.11
N ASP A 60 -31.68 10.35 -1.84
CA ASP A 60 -32.30 11.59 -1.37
C ASP A 60 -31.37 12.77 -1.68
N MET A 61 -31.54 13.33 -2.88
CA MET A 61 -30.73 14.45 -3.36
C MET A 61 -30.86 15.70 -2.48
N GLU A 62 -32.05 15.94 -1.89
CA GLU A 62 -32.24 17.08 -0.98
C GLU A 62 -31.42 16.88 0.30
N HIS A 63 -31.39 15.67 0.85
CA HIS A 63 -30.55 15.36 2.01
C HIS A 63 -29.06 15.47 1.71
N VAL A 64 -28.63 15.01 0.53
CA VAL A 64 -27.24 15.14 0.06
C VAL A 64 -26.86 16.61 -0.09
N ASP A 65 -27.69 17.41 -0.75
CA ASP A 65 -27.42 18.83 -0.98
C ASP A 65 -27.48 19.62 0.33
N PHE A 66 -28.39 19.29 1.26
CA PHE A 66 -28.40 19.85 2.61
C PHE A 66 -27.11 19.50 3.36
N SER A 67 -26.67 18.24 3.34
CA SER A 67 -25.43 17.81 4.01
C SER A 67 -24.19 18.47 3.39
N ARG A 68 -24.15 18.61 2.06
CA ARG A 68 -23.12 19.37 1.35
C ARG A 68 -23.15 20.84 1.71
N SER A 69 -24.33 21.45 1.83
CA SER A 69 -24.48 22.85 2.23
C SER A 69 -23.88 23.11 3.61
N ILE A 70 -24.01 22.18 4.55
CA ILE A 70 -23.33 22.22 5.85
C ILE A 70 -21.80 22.12 5.67
N GLY A 71 -21.34 21.28 4.74
CA GLY A 71 -19.92 21.18 4.39
C GLY A 71 -19.35 22.47 3.78
N PHE A 72 -20.09 23.14 2.90
CA PHE A 72 -19.68 24.37 2.22
C PHE A 72 -19.77 25.63 3.11
N THR A 73 -20.70 25.64 4.07
CA THR A 73 -20.85 26.75 5.03
C THR A 73 -20.01 26.57 6.30
N ARG A 74 -19.31 25.43 6.43
CA ARG A 74 -18.42 25.18 7.55
C ARG A 74 -17.16 26.03 7.45
N ASP A 75 -16.93 26.85 8.45
CA ASP A 75 -15.64 27.48 8.64
C ASP A 75 -14.58 26.41 8.95
N LEU A 76 -13.70 26.15 7.98
CA LEU A 76 -12.61 25.18 8.12
C LEU A 76 -11.57 25.61 9.16
N ASN A 77 -11.55 26.89 9.53
CA ASN A 77 -10.68 27.47 10.55
C ASN A 77 -11.27 27.40 11.96
N ALA A 78 -12.54 27.00 12.10
CA ALA A 78 -13.18 26.87 13.41
C ALA A 78 -12.41 25.86 14.29
N PRO A 79 -12.13 26.19 15.57
CA PRO A 79 -11.47 25.28 16.50
C PRO A 79 -12.22 23.96 16.60
N LYS A 80 -11.48 22.84 16.56
CA LYS A 80 -12.02 21.48 16.67
C LYS A 80 -11.73 20.90 18.07
N PRO A 81 -12.65 20.12 18.66
CA PRO A 81 -12.41 19.50 19.95
C PRO A 81 -11.31 18.43 19.85
N PHE A 82 -10.62 18.19 20.96
CA PHE A 82 -9.54 17.20 21.02
C PHE A 82 -10.05 15.80 20.64
N GLY A 83 -9.37 15.17 19.69
CA GLY A 83 -9.73 13.85 19.15
C GLY A 83 -10.77 13.87 18.03
N ALA A 84 -11.25 15.04 17.59
CA ALA A 84 -12.18 15.14 16.46
C ALA A 84 -11.53 14.88 15.09
N THR A 85 -10.21 15.02 14.99
CA THR A 85 -9.43 14.71 13.77
C THR A 85 -8.55 13.49 14.01
N LEU A 86 -8.52 12.58 13.02
CA LEU A 86 -7.64 11.41 13.03
C LEU A 86 -6.16 11.76 12.80
N SER A 87 -5.88 12.94 12.23
CA SER A 87 -4.51 13.41 12.03
C SER A 87 -3.87 13.85 13.35
N LYS A 88 -2.63 13.43 13.57
CA LYS A 88 -1.81 13.64 14.78
C LYS A 88 -1.36 15.09 15.00
N HIS A 89 -2.05 16.08 14.45
CA HIS A 89 -1.84 17.49 14.82
C HIS A 89 -2.43 17.72 16.22
N ASN A 90 -1.83 17.06 17.21
CA ASN A 90 -2.17 17.19 18.60
C ASN A 90 -1.65 18.54 19.05
N LEU A 91 -2.53 19.53 19.02
CA LEU A 91 -2.32 20.80 19.68
C LEU A 91 -2.13 20.52 21.17
N HIS A 92 -0.88 20.64 21.63
CA HIS A 92 -0.57 20.47 23.03
C HIS A 92 -1.09 21.70 23.81
N PRO A 93 -1.74 21.52 24.97
CA PRO A 93 -2.08 22.64 25.85
C PRO A 93 -0.80 23.39 26.19
N THR A 94 -0.87 24.71 26.24
CA THR A 94 0.23 25.52 26.76
C THR A 94 0.50 25.11 28.21
N GLU A 95 1.75 25.30 28.65
CA GLU A 95 2.16 24.93 30.00
C GLU A 95 1.28 25.64 31.05
N ASP A 96 0.90 26.89 30.80
CA ASP A 96 0.01 27.67 31.68
C ASP A 96 -1.35 26.99 31.88
N ILE A 97 -1.98 26.56 30.79
CA ILE A 97 -3.28 25.86 30.86
C ILE A 97 -3.12 24.51 31.57
N PHE A 98 -1.99 23.84 31.34
CA PHE A 98 -1.70 22.57 32.00
C PHE A 98 -1.52 22.77 33.51
N GLN A 99 -0.72 23.75 33.94
CA GLN A 99 -0.48 24.07 35.35
C GLN A 99 -1.75 24.56 36.05
N GLU A 100 -2.56 25.40 35.41
CA GLU A 100 -3.88 25.80 35.90
C GLU A 100 -4.78 24.58 36.16
N THR A 101 -4.76 23.62 35.24
CA THR A 101 -5.52 22.37 35.38
C THR A 101 -4.97 21.48 36.50
N VAL A 102 -3.66 21.42 36.68
CA VAL A 102 -3.00 20.68 37.77
C VAL A 102 -3.37 21.28 39.12
N ALA A 103 -3.32 22.61 39.26
CA ALA A 103 -3.69 23.32 40.48
C ALA A 103 -5.16 23.10 40.86
N GLY A 104 -6.06 23.06 39.88
CA GLY A 104 -7.49 22.77 40.12
C GLY A 104 -7.80 21.30 40.44
N LEU A 105 -6.91 20.36 40.10
CA LEU A 105 -7.14 18.91 40.21
C LEU A 105 -5.91 18.13 40.72
N PRO A 106 -5.34 18.45 41.90
CA PRO A 106 -4.04 17.93 42.33
C PRO A 106 -4.03 16.40 42.58
N LYS A 107 -5.19 15.81 42.90
CA LYS A 107 -5.34 14.37 43.17
C LYS A 107 -5.74 13.55 41.93
N SER A 108 -5.95 14.21 40.78
CA SER A 108 -6.40 13.53 39.56
C SER A 108 -5.24 12.87 38.81
N SER A 109 -5.53 11.80 38.07
CA SER A 109 -4.52 11.16 37.23
C SER A 109 -4.07 12.09 36.09
N ARG A 110 -2.80 11.93 35.65
CA ARG A 110 -2.22 12.72 34.56
C ARG A 110 -3.05 12.67 33.26
N ARG A 111 -3.72 11.54 32.99
CA ARG A 111 -4.63 11.37 31.84
C ARG A 111 -5.86 12.27 31.94
N VAL A 112 -6.46 12.38 33.12
CA VAL A 112 -7.62 13.24 33.38
C VAL A 112 -7.23 14.71 33.28
N ILE A 113 -6.10 15.09 33.88
CA ILE A 113 -5.54 16.45 33.81
C ILE A 113 -5.31 16.84 32.34
N ARG A 114 -4.64 15.99 31.56
CA ARG A 114 -4.40 16.25 30.12
C ARG A 114 -5.71 16.41 29.35
N LYS A 115 -6.69 15.53 29.56
CA LYS A 115 -8.00 15.63 28.90
C LYS A 115 -8.70 16.94 29.24
N LYS A 116 -8.70 17.35 30.51
CA LYS A 116 -9.32 18.60 30.98
C LYS A 116 -8.60 19.83 30.43
N ALA A 117 -7.27 19.82 30.41
CA ALA A 117 -6.45 20.89 29.82
C ALA A 117 -6.75 21.09 28.32
N HIS A 118 -6.89 20.00 27.55
CA HIS A 118 -7.32 20.08 26.15
C HIS A 118 -8.75 20.63 26.00
N THR A 119 -9.67 20.26 26.88
CA THR A 119 -11.03 20.84 26.89
C THR A 119 -10.99 22.35 27.15
N ILE A 120 -10.20 22.81 28.12
CA ILE A 120 -10.04 24.24 28.43
C ILE A 120 -9.44 24.99 27.24
N LEU A 121 -8.36 24.45 26.64
CA LEU A 121 -7.75 25.03 25.45
C LEU A 121 -8.77 25.17 24.30
N TYR A 122 -9.55 24.11 24.04
CA TYR A 122 -10.59 24.13 23.02
C TYR A 122 -11.63 25.23 23.29
N MET A 123 -12.11 25.36 24.53
CA MET A 123 -13.09 26.39 24.88
C MET A 123 -12.53 27.81 24.73
N ARG A 124 -11.28 28.05 25.14
CA ARG A 124 -10.61 29.36 24.96
C ARG A 124 -10.46 29.73 23.49
N ARG A 125 -10.03 28.77 22.66
CA ARG A 125 -9.91 28.98 21.21
C ARG A 125 -11.27 29.22 20.56
N ARG A 126 -12.30 28.46 20.97
CA ARG A 126 -13.66 28.62 20.46
C ARG A 126 -14.21 30.01 20.81
N ALA A 127 -14.01 30.49 22.03
CA ALA A 127 -14.40 31.84 22.43
C ALA A 127 -13.69 32.90 21.58
N ALA A 128 -12.36 32.84 21.49
CA ALA A 128 -11.59 33.80 20.71
C ALA A 128 -11.94 33.80 19.21
N HIS A 129 -12.24 32.63 18.65
CA HIS A 129 -12.69 32.52 17.26
C HIS A 129 -14.05 33.20 17.05
N HIS A 130 -15.00 33.09 17.99
CA HIS A 130 -16.27 33.81 17.92
C HIS A 130 -16.11 35.32 18.11
N ASP A 131 -15.15 35.74 18.93
CA ASP A 131 -14.88 37.16 19.19
C ASP A 131 -14.05 37.83 18.07
N ASN A 132 -13.68 37.08 17.02
CA ASN A 132 -12.72 37.48 15.98
C ASN A 132 -11.38 37.99 16.57
N ILE A 133 -11.05 37.56 17.79
CA ILE A 133 -9.77 37.84 18.40
C ILE A 133 -8.81 36.85 17.76
N GLU A 134 -7.98 37.37 16.86
CA GLU A 134 -6.87 36.62 16.30
C GLU A 134 -5.91 36.28 17.46
N LEU A 135 -6.12 35.11 18.08
CA LEU A 135 -5.16 34.55 19.00
C LEU A 135 -3.89 34.32 18.18
N VAL A 136 -2.93 35.23 18.32
CA VAL A 136 -1.58 35.07 17.80
C VAL A 136 -1.17 33.64 18.11
N PRO A 137 -0.99 32.78 17.10
CA PRO A 137 -0.61 31.42 17.36
C PRO A 137 0.75 31.48 18.05
N THR A 138 0.78 31.19 19.35
CA THR A 138 2.02 30.81 20.04
C THR A 138 2.39 29.37 19.71
N GLU A 139 1.80 28.81 18.65
CA GLU A 139 2.60 28.02 17.75
C GLU A 139 3.64 28.98 17.17
N LYS A 140 4.85 28.94 17.72
CA LYS A 140 6.02 28.85 16.83
C LYS A 140 5.68 27.73 15.85
N ARG A 141 4.91 28.04 14.79
CA ARG A 141 5.08 27.43 13.49
C ARG A 141 6.58 27.45 13.38
N CYS A 142 7.22 26.28 13.40
CA CYS A 142 8.60 26.19 13.02
C CYS A 142 8.67 26.97 11.72
N ALA A 143 9.23 28.18 11.77
CA ALA A 143 9.36 29.09 10.64
C ALA A 143 10.48 28.58 9.74
N GLY A 144 10.40 27.28 9.43
CA GLY A 144 11.14 26.60 8.39
C GLY A 144 10.23 26.51 7.19
N ASN A 145 10.37 27.51 6.33
CA ASN A 145 10.04 27.51 4.91
C ASN A 145 8.55 27.51 4.54
N GLU A 146 8.00 28.72 4.52
CA GLU A 146 6.95 29.15 3.59
C GLU A 146 7.45 29.11 2.14
N THR A 147 7.65 27.90 1.65
CA THR A 147 7.40 27.40 0.29
C THR A 147 7.35 25.88 0.45
N SER A 148 6.46 25.39 1.32
CA SER A 148 6.13 23.96 1.33
C SER A 148 5.26 23.70 0.11
N ALA A 149 5.87 23.78 -1.08
CA ALA A 149 5.44 22.99 -2.22
C ALA A 149 5.19 21.61 -1.64
N ARG A 150 3.92 21.17 -1.67
CA ARG A 150 3.45 19.94 -1.01
C ARG A 150 4.55 18.90 -1.08
N VAL A 151 5.29 18.70 0.01
CA VAL A 151 6.38 17.72 0.03
C VAL A 151 5.67 16.40 -0.21
N THR A 152 5.81 15.92 -1.44
CA THR A 152 5.11 14.73 -1.87
C THR A 152 5.69 13.64 -0.98
N PRO A 153 4.87 12.90 -0.20
CA PRO A 153 5.40 11.92 0.72
C PRO A 153 6.32 10.98 -0.03
N GLU A 154 7.51 10.75 0.51
CA GLU A 154 8.47 9.83 -0.11
C GLU A 154 7.80 8.47 -0.28
N ALA A 155 7.81 7.96 -1.52
CA ALA A 155 7.26 6.65 -1.83
C ALA A 155 7.94 5.58 -0.97
N SER A 156 7.16 4.64 -0.43
CA SER A 156 7.75 3.51 0.28
C SER A 156 8.61 2.68 -0.68
N SER A 157 9.68 2.06 -0.17
CA SER A 157 10.57 1.23 -1.00
C SER A 157 9.84 0.11 -1.74
N ILE A 158 8.80 -0.47 -1.11
CA ILE A 158 7.93 -1.48 -1.72
C ILE A 158 7.15 -0.90 -2.89
N PHE A 159 6.58 0.30 -2.74
CA PHE A 159 5.86 0.97 -3.82
C PHE A 159 6.79 1.28 -4.99
N THR A 160 7.99 1.79 -4.72
CA THR A 160 9.00 2.05 -5.76
C THR A 160 9.39 0.77 -6.50
N HIS A 161 9.53 -0.38 -5.82
CA HIS A 161 9.76 -1.66 -6.49
C HIS A 161 8.55 -2.10 -7.33
N MET A 162 7.33 -1.96 -6.80
CA MET A 162 6.09 -2.29 -7.51
C MET A 162 5.98 -1.52 -8.84
N LEU A 163 6.30 -0.22 -8.84
CA LEU A 163 6.24 0.62 -10.04
C LEU A 163 7.13 0.11 -11.19
N LYS A 164 8.25 -0.58 -10.89
CA LYS A 164 9.11 -1.20 -11.92
C LYS A 164 8.39 -2.29 -12.72
N TYR A 165 7.41 -2.95 -12.09
CA TYR A 165 6.59 -3.98 -12.73
C TYR A 165 5.24 -3.44 -13.22
N ASN A 166 4.83 -2.27 -12.72
CA ASN A 166 3.64 -1.55 -13.13
C ASN A 166 3.98 -0.28 -13.93
N THR A 167 4.59 -0.49 -15.10
CA THR A 167 5.07 0.59 -15.98
C THR A 167 3.98 1.59 -16.36
N LEU A 168 2.71 1.18 -16.44
CA LEU A 168 1.59 2.08 -16.70
C LEU A 168 1.32 3.04 -15.51
N GLN A 169 1.30 2.53 -14.28
CA GLN A 169 1.16 3.40 -13.10
C GLN A 169 2.39 4.28 -12.89
N ALA A 170 3.59 3.74 -13.14
CA ALA A 170 4.82 4.53 -13.11
C ALA A 170 4.75 5.70 -14.08
N SER A 171 4.39 5.44 -15.34
CA SER A 171 4.22 6.48 -16.36
C SER A 171 3.17 7.52 -15.99
N ILE A 172 2.07 7.16 -15.32
CA ILE A 172 1.10 8.17 -14.85
C ILE A 172 1.71 9.06 -13.78
N ILE A 173 2.47 8.48 -12.85
CA ILE A 173 3.15 9.26 -11.81
C ILE A 173 4.22 10.15 -12.44
N ASP A 174 5.01 9.62 -13.35
CA ASP A 174 6.02 10.42 -14.05
C ASP A 174 5.34 11.55 -14.83
N ASN A 175 4.22 11.30 -15.51
CA ASN A 175 3.51 12.31 -16.30
C ASN A 175 2.83 13.38 -15.44
N LEU A 176 2.19 13.01 -14.32
CA LEU A 176 1.45 13.94 -13.47
C LEU A 176 2.37 14.83 -12.61
N TRP A 177 3.58 14.34 -12.31
CA TRP A 177 4.55 15.05 -11.48
C TRP A 177 5.78 15.55 -12.26
N SER A 178 5.80 15.38 -13.59
CA SER A 178 6.86 15.94 -14.45
C SER A 178 6.82 17.48 -14.42
N THR A 179 7.99 18.09 -14.47
CA THR A 179 8.14 19.54 -14.71
C THR A 179 7.95 19.91 -16.17
N ASP A 180 8.06 18.93 -17.07
CA ASP A 180 7.98 19.15 -18.51
C ASP A 180 6.51 19.26 -18.94
N ALA A 181 6.24 20.20 -19.85
CA ALA A 181 4.91 20.37 -20.41
C ALA A 181 4.57 19.19 -21.34
N LEU A 182 3.81 18.23 -20.81
CA LEU A 182 3.27 17.11 -21.59
C LEU A 182 1.96 17.50 -22.27
N SER A 183 1.72 16.94 -23.45
CA SER A 183 0.43 17.07 -24.11
C SER A 183 -0.66 16.32 -23.33
N LEU A 184 -1.92 16.76 -23.46
CA LEU A 184 -3.05 16.06 -22.84
C LEU A 184 -3.11 14.58 -23.29
N GLU A 185 -2.77 14.30 -24.55
CA GLU A 185 -2.73 12.94 -25.07
C GLU A 185 -1.72 12.07 -24.32
N GLU A 186 -0.52 12.58 -24.06
CA GLU A 186 0.53 11.85 -23.32
C GLU A 186 0.12 11.60 -21.87
N CYS A 187 -0.53 12.56 -21.22
CA CYS A 187 -1.05 12.38 -19.87
C CYS A 187 -2.18 11.33 -19.81
N VAL A 188 -3.08 11.33 -20.80
CA VAL A 188 -4.29 10.49 -20.79
C VAL A 188 -4.02 9.07 -21.29
N ARG A 189 -3.06 8.86 -22.20
CA ARG A 189 -2.75 7.54 -22.79
C ARG A 189 -2.53 6.43 -21.75
N PRO A 190 -1.67 6.57 -20.72
CA PRO A 190 -1.46 5.51 -19.74
C PRO A 190 -2.68 5.34 -18.80
N ILE A 191 -3.47 6.39 -18.56
CA ILE A 191 -4.73 6.31 -17.80
C ILE A 191 -5.76 5.47 -18.55
N LEU A 192 -5.93 5.69 -19.86
CA LEU A 192 -6.80 4.88 -20.71
C LEU A 192 -6.33 3.42 -20.77
N ALA A 193 -5.02 3.19 -20.86
CA ALA A 193 -4.46 1.85 -20.83
C ALA A 193 -4.75 1.13 -19.50
N LEU A 194 -4.68 1.84 -18.36
CA LEU A 194 -5.09 1.29 -17.05
C LEU A 194 -6.59 1.07 -16.92
N ALA A 195 -7.41 1.91 -17.56
CA ALA A 195 -8.86 1.77 -17.58
C ALA A 195 -9.35 0.60 -18.44
N ASN A 196 -8.46 -0.06 -19.19
CA ASN A 196 -8.79 -1.24 -19.96
C ASN A 196 -9.34 -2.34 -19.04
N PRO A 197 -10.58 -2.83 -19.25
CA PRO A 197 -11.22 -3.82 -18.37
C PRO A 197 -10.58 -5.21 -18.45
N GLN A 198 -9.62 -5.42 -19.37
CA GLN A 198 -8.86 -6.65 -19.40
C GLN A 198 -8.18 -6.89 -18.05
N LYS A 199 -8.43 -8.09 -17.48
CA LYS A 199 -7.83 -8.49 -16.22
C LYS A 199 -6.32 -8.34 -16.32
N PHE A 200 -5.74 -7.58 -15.39
CA PHE A 200 -4.29 -7.54 -15.21
C PHE A 200 -3.77 -8.97 -15.12
N ARG A 201 -2.80 -9.31 -15.98
CA ARG A 201 -2.21 -10.63 -16.02
C ARG A 201 -0.89 -10.62 -15.25
N PRO A 202 -0.71 -11.49 -14.25
CA PRO A 202 0.50 -11.51 -13.43
C PRO A 202 1.61 -12.30 -14.13
N TRP A 203 2.12 -11.76 -15.23
CA TRP A 203 3.30 -12.28 -15.89
C TRP A 203 4.38 -11.20 -15.90
N TYR A 204 5.64 -11.61 -15.81
CA TYR A 204 6.74 -10.69 -16.06
C TYR A 204 6.58 -10.11 -17.47
N GLN A 205 6.84 -8.82 -17.63
CA GLN A 205 6.74 -8.18 -18.94
C GLN A 205 7.73 -8.83 -19.94
N GLN A 206 7.58 -8.51 -21.23
CA GLN A 206 8.43 -9.06 -22.29
C GLN A 206 9.91 -9.03 -21.91
N PRO A 207 10.70 -10.06 -22.26
CA PRO A 207 10.46 -11.15 -23.24
C PRO A 207 9.70 -12.40 -22.75
N VAL A 208 9.20 -12.48 -21.52
CA VAL A 208 8.53 -13.72 -21.05
C VAL A 208 7.20 -13.93 -21.75
N LYS A 209 7.09 -14.99 -22.56
CA LYS A 209 5.84 -15.41 -23.20
C LYS A 209 4.81 -15.87 -22.16
N PRO A 210 3.53 -15.51 -22.33
CA PRO A 210 2.46 -16.00 -21.47
C PRO A 210 2.24 -17.52 -21.67
N PRO A 211 1.49 -18.18 -20.76
CA PRO A 211 1.03 -19.55 -20.98
C PRO A 211 0.31 -19.73 -22.32
N THR A 212 0.35 -20.94 -22.86
CA THR A 212 -0.49 -21.33 -23.99
C THR A 212 -1.99 -21.28 -23.62
N ALA A 213 -2.87 -21.37 -24.61
CA ALA A 213 -4.33 -21.43 -24.39
C ALA A 213 -4.73 -22.59 -23.45
N ASP A 214 -3.97 -23.69 -23.48
CA ASP A 214 -4.19 -24.87 -22.65
C ASP A 214 -3.66 -24.73 -21.21
N MET A 215 -3.08 -23.56 -20.88
CA MET A 215 -2.37 -23.28 -19.63
C MET A 215 -1.11 -24.14 -19.47
N GLU A 216 -0.29 -24.24 -20.52
CA GLU A 216 1.02 -24.88 -20.47
C GLU A 216 2.14 -23.85 -20.59
N CYS A 217 3.32 -24.21 -20.08
CA CYS A 217 4.53 -23.44 -20.27
C CYS A 217 4.93 -23.45 -21.76
N PRO A 218 5.10 -22.28 -22.42
CA PRO A 218 5.46 -22.22 -23.83
C PRO A 218 6.87 -22.77 -24.10
N TYR A 219 7.72 -22.88 -23.07
CA TYR A 219 9.11 -23.32 -23.18
C TYR A 219 9.27 -24.83 -22.96
N CYS A 220 8.75 -25.37 -21.85
CA CYS A 220 8.94 -26.77 -21.47
C CYS A 220 7.68 -27.64 -21.58
N LYS A 221 6.54 -27.06 -21.99
CA LYS A 221 5.24 -27.74 -22.15
C LYS A 221 4.64 -28.33 -20.87
N VAL A 222 5.21 -28.04 -19.70
CA VAL A 222 4.62 -28.45 -18.41
C VAL A 222 3.28 -27.75 -18.20
N ALA A 223 2.26 -28.51 -17.78
CA ALA A 223 0.96 -27.98 -17.41
C ALA A 223 1.07 -27.06 -16.19
N LEU A 224 0.57 -25.82 -16.31
CA LEU A 224 0.64 -24.79 -15.26
C LEU A 224 -0.60 -24.78 -14.36
N ARG A 225 -1.67 -25.47 -14.74
CA ARG A 225 -2.93 -25.52 -13.97
C ARG A 225 -2.70 -25.98 -12.54
N GLU A 226 -1.79 -26.92 -12.32
CA GLU A 226 -1.45 -27.46 -10.99
C GLU A 226 -0.57 -26.53 -10.15
N ARG A 227 0.01 -25.49 -10.77
CA ARG A 227 1.04 -24.63 -10.16
C ARG A 227 0.55 -23.21 -9.89
N HIS A 228 -0.71 -23.03 -9.49
CA HIS A 228 -1.38 -21.72 -9.41
C HIS A 228 -0.56 -20.56 -8.81
N ARG A 229 0.23 -20.80 -7.75
CA ARG A 229 1.04 -19.75 -7.09
C ARG A 229 2.39 -19.49 -7.76
N ASP A 230 2.92 -20.46 -8.48
CA ASP A 230 4.29 -20.44 -9.02
C ASP A 230 4.32 -20.36 -10.54
N GLN A 231 3.17 -20.19 -11.21
CA GLN A 231 3.09 -20.18 -12.67
C GLN A 231 4.03 -19.12 -13.26
N ALA A 232 3.96 -17.88 -12.75
CA ALA A 232 4.78 -16.79 -13.26
C ALA A 232 6.26 -17.00 -13.00
N LEU A 233 6.61 -17.53 -11.81
CA LEU A 233 7.97 -17.83 -11.45
C LEU A 233 8.55 -18.96 -12.31
N HIS A 234 7.75 -19.99 -12.58
CA HIS A 234 8.13 -21.07 -13.49
C HIS A 234 8.40 -20.54 -14.90
N LEU A 235 7.51 -19.72 -15.45
CA LEU A 235 7.71 -19.11 -16.78
C LEU A 235 9.00 -18.28 -16.84
N LEU A 236 9.28 -17.52 -15.78
CA LEU A 236 10.51 -16.75 -15.66
C LEU A 236 11.73 -17.67 -15.65
N CYS A 237 11.74 -18.68 -14.77
CA CYS A 237 12.85 -19.62 -14.64
C CYS A 237 13.08 -20.41 -15.95
N CYS A 238 12.02 -20.87 -16.61
CA CYS A 238 12.14 -21.57 -17.89
C CYS A 238 12.69 -20.65 -18.99
N HIS A 239 12.23 -19.40 -19.07
CA HIS A 239 12.77 -18.41 -20.00
C HIS A 239 14.27 -18.18 -19.74
N CYS A 240 14.64 -17.91 -18.49
CA CYS A 240 16.03 -17.71 -18.06
C CYS A 240 16.93 -18.89 -18.44
N SER A 241 16.48 -20.12 -18.18
CA SER A 241 17.24 -21.33 -18.52
C SER A 241 17.37 -21.55 -20.02
N LEU A 242 16.29 -21.36 -20.80
CA LEU A 242 16.30 -21.60 -22.24
C LEU A 242 17.15 -20.60 -23.00
N HIS A 243 17.11 -19.33 -22.60
CA HIS A 243 17.81 -18.23 -23.27
C HIS A 243 19.14 -17.87 -22.63
N ASN A 244 19.59 -18.63 -21.63
CA ASN A 244 20.81 -18.35 -20.87
C ASN A 244 20.88 -16.92 -20.33
N VAL A 245 19.76 -16.41 -19.80
CA VAL A 245 19.66 -15.08 -19.19
C VAL A 245 19.34 -15.19 -17.69
N ASN A 246 19.58 -14.12 -16.95
CA ASN A 246 19.16 -13.92 -15.58
C ASN A 246 18.18 -12.75 -15.49
N PHE A 247 17.23 -12.82 -14.57
CA PHE A 247 16.33 -11.71 -14.32
C PHE A 247 16.75 -10.95 -13.05
N CYS A 248 17.00 -9.65 -13.20
CA CYS A 248 17.32 -8.79 -12.07
C CYS A 248 16.03 -8.22 -11.48
N PHE A 249 15.66 -8.65 -10.29
CA PHE A 249 14.45 -8.15 -9.60
C PHE A 249 14.55 -6.68 -9.16
N TYR A 250 15.76 -6.13 -9.05
CA TYR A 250 15.95 -4.72 -8.73
C TYR A 250 15.73 -3.84 -9.96
N CYS A 251 16.14 -4.27 -11.15
CA CYS A 251 15.93 -3.52 -12.39
C CYS A 251 14.61 -3.85 -13.07
N ALA A 252 14.03 -5.00 -12.77
CA ALA A 252 13.00 -5.66 -13.57
C ALA A 252 13.46 -5.89 -15.04
N GLN A 253 14.73 -6.28 -15.24
CA GLN A 253 15.34 -6.47 -16.57
C GLN A 253 16.05 -7.82 -16.70
N PHE A 254 16.17 -8.31 -17.93
CA PHE A 254 16.94 -9.51 -18.27
C PHE A 254 18.40 -9.15 -18.56
N ILE A 255 19.32 -9.97 -18.06
CA ILE A 255 20.75 -9.81 -18.19
C ILE A 255 21.29 -11.11 -18.79
N ASP A 256 22.05 -11.01 -19.88
CA ASP A 256 22.70 -12.17 -20.48
C ASP A 256 23.76 -12.74 -19.51
N ARG A 257 23.74 -14.07 -19.30
CA ARG A 257 24.71 -14.74 -18.43
C ARG A 257 26.11 -14.73 -19.01
N GLY A 258 26.23 -14.73 -20.33
CA GLY A 258 27.47 -14.82 -21.08
C GLY A 258 28.30 -13.54 -21.13
N LEU A 259 27.74 -12.39 -20.72
CA LEU A 259 28.48 -11.14 -20.70
C LEU A 259 29.63 -11.18 -19.70
N GLU A 260 30.78 -10.64 -20.08
CA GLU A 260 31.94 -10.53 -19.20
C GLU A 260 31.60 -9.62 -18.00
N PRO A 261 32.23 -9.80 -16.82
CA PRO A 261 31.98 -8.96 -15.64
C PRO A 261 32.11 -7.46 -15.92
N GLU A 262 32.95 -7.06 -16.87
CA GLU A 262 33.16 -5.68 -17.27
C GLU A 262 32.00 -5.13 -18.12
N GLU A 263 31.40 -5.97 -18.97
CA GLU A 263 30.20 -5.62 -19.75
C GLU A 263 28.94 -5.65 -18.88
N LYS A 264 28.93 -6.50 -17.84
CA LYS A 264 27.88 -6.49 -16.79
C LYS A 264 27.83 -5.18 -16.01
N LYS A 265 28.92 -4.39 -15.99
CA LYS A 265 28.93 -3.04 -15.39
C LYS A 265 28.04 -2.04 -16.16
N ASN A 266 27.70 -2.32 -17.42
CA ASN A 266 26.81 -1.48 -18.24
C ASN A 266 25.32 -1.69 -17.94
N CYS A 267 24.94 -2.49 -16.93
CA CYS A 267 23.67 -2.23 -16.27
C CYS A 267 23.82 -0.93 -15.47
N ASN A 268 23.76 0.21 -16.19
CA ASN A 268 24.07 1.58 -15.76
C ASN A 268 23.30 2.09 -14.54
N VAL A 269 22.45 1.25 -13.92
CA VAL A 269 21.58 1.64 -12.82
C VAL A 269 22.16 1.24 -11.46
N HIS A 270 23.01 0.19 -11.36
CA HIS A 270 23.67 -0.16 -10.09
C HIS A 270 24.94 -1.03 -10.30
N PRO A 271 26.12 -0.67 -9.75
CA PRO A 271 27.23 -1.59 -9.60
C PRO A 271 26.80 -2.69 -8.62
N GLY A 272 26.24 -3.78 -9.12
CA GLY A 272 25.69 -4.84 -8.27
C GLY A 272 24.33 -5.39 -8.68
N CYS A 273 23.92 -5.36 -9.95
CA CYS A 273 22.76 -6.16 -10.37
C CYS A 273 22.91 -7.67 -10.06
N THR A 274 24.14 -8.12 -9.81
CA THR A 274 24.50 -9.40 -9.18
C THR A 274 24.74 -9.29 -7.66
N GLU A 275 25.26 -8.15 -7.19
CA GLU A 275 25.53 -7.87 -5.78
C GLU A 275 24.34 -7.19 -5.10
N PHE A 276 23.54 -8.01 -4.45
CA PHE A 276 22.49 -7.61 -3.53
C PHE A 276 22.86 -6.38 -2.70
N ASN A 277 22.10 -5.28 -2.83
CA ASN A 277 22.25 -4.13 -1.93
C ASN A 277 22.04 -4.63 -0.49
N ARG A 278 23.14 -4.75 0.27
CA ARG A 278 23.17 -5.24 1.65
C ARG A 278 22.60 -4.21 2.63
N GLU A 279 22.48 -2.96 2.19
CA GLU A 279 21.90 -1.88 2.97
C GLU A 279 20.38 -1.86 2.93
N ASP A 280 19.77 -2.64 2.05
CA ASP A 280 18.32 -2.70 1.98
C ASP A 280 17.76 -3.35 3.24
N LYS A 281 16.88 -2.63 3.93
CA LYS A 281 16.24 -3.09 5.15
C LYS A 281 15.19 -4.17 4.89
N LEU A 282 14.70 -4.32 3.66
CA LEU A 282 13.66 -5.30 3.35
C LEU A 282 14.26 -6.68 3.07
N CYS A 283 13.92 -7.66 3.90
CA CYS A 283 14.41 -9.03 3.82
C CYS A 283 13.35 -10.03 3.33
N GLY A 284 12.06 -9.70 3.44
CA GLY A 284 10.99 -10.59 2.98
C GLY A 284 10.91 -10.76 1.47
N VAL A 285 10.27 -11.84 1.03
CA VAL A 285 9.82 -12.00 -0.36
C VAL A 285 8.70 -11.00 -0.60
N VAL A 286 8.80 -10.17 -1.64
CA VAL A 286 7.72 -9.26 -2.00
C VAL A 286 7.02 -9.78 -3.23
N CYS A 287 5.74 -10.06 -3.07
CA CYS A 287 4.87 -10.49 -4.15
C CYS A 287 3.90 -9.37 -4.53
N TRP A 288 3.75 -9.11 -5.83
CA TRP A 288 2.75 -8.20 -6.36
C TRP A 288 1.90 -8.91 -7.40
N ARG A 289 0.61 -9.08 -7.10
CA ARG A 289 -0.36 -9.80 -7.94
C ARG A 289 0.06 -11.23 -8.31
N GLY A 290 0.92 -11.88 -7.52
CA GLY A 290 1.44 -13.22 -7.81
C GLY A 290 2.79 -13.24 -8.54
N LEU A 291 3.34 -12.07 -8.87
CA LEU A 291 4.73 -11.92 -9.31
C LEU A 291 5.65 -11.75 -8.11
N VAL A 292 6.77 -12.46 -8.09
CA VAL A 292 7.87 -12.14 -7.16
C VAL A 292 8.55 -10.90 -7.73
N ILE A 293 8.35 -9.76 -7.09
CA ILE A 293 9.00 -8.50 -7.51
C ILE A 293 10.29 -8.24 -6.72
N ARG A 294 10.50 -9.02 -5.66
CA ARG A 294 11.72 -9.01 -4.87
C ARG A 294 11.94 -10.37 -4.21
N PRO A 295 13.11 -11.01 -4.42
CA PRO A 295 13.46 -12.22 -3.69
C PRO A 295 13.70 -11.87 -2.22
N GLY A 296 13.28 -12.78 -1.35
CA GLY A 296 13.57 -12.70 0.07
C GLY A 296 15.01 -13.12 0.36
N ARG A 297 15.46 -12.74 1.57
CA ARG A 297 16.79 -12.96 2.11
C ARG A 297 16.70 -13.27 3.60
N CYS A 298 17.53 -14.18 4.08
CA CYS A 298 17.65 -14.45 5.49
C CYS A 298 18.60 -13.42 6.13
N PRO A 299 18.15 -12.62 7.12
CA PRO A 299 19.03 -11.65 7.75
C PRO A 299 20.10 -12.31 8.64
N PHE A 300 19.97 -13.60 8.98
CA PHE A 300 20.97 -14.37 9.73
C PHE A 300 22.11 -14.89 8.83
N CYS A 301 21.89 -15.03 7.52
CA CYS A 301 22.85 -15.65 6.60
C CYS A 301 23.61 -14.62 5.76
N VAL A 302 24.36 -13.72 6.41
CA VAL A 302 24.99 -12.56 5.74
C VAL A 302 26.02 -12.96 4.67
N ASN A 303 26.59 -14.15 4.76
CA ASN A 303 27.63 -14.64 3.84
C ASN A 303 27.11 -15.65 2.81
N ILE A 304 25.81 -15.92 2.80
CA ILE A 304 25.23 -16.88 1.85
C ILE A 304 24.40 -16.10 0.83
N ASP A 305 24.79 -16.18 -0.44
CA ASP A 305 24.06 -15.58 -1.57
C ASP A 305 22.76 -16.34 -1.91
N SER A 306 22.20 -17.03 -0.93
CA SER A 306 20.91 -17.71 -1.08
C SER A 306 19.83 -16.66 -1.27
N ILE A 307 19.05 -16.82 -2.33
CA ILE A 307 17.82 -16.07 -2.56
C ILE A 307 16.63 -17.00 -2.37
N TRP A 308 15.58 -16.45 -1.79
CA TRP A 308 14.33 -17.17 -1.61
C TRP A 308 13.27 -16.54 -2.50
N LEU A 309 12.73 -17.34 -3.40
CA LEU A 309 11.61 -16.93 -4.27
C LEU A 309 10.27 -17.36 -3.69
N ASP A 310 10.30 -18.33 -2.78
CA ASP A 310 9.15 -18.81 -2.01
C ASP A 310 9.25 -18.32 -0.56
N GLU A 311 8.18 -17.66 -0.12
CA GLU A 311 8.03 -17.09 1.22
C GLU A 311 8.04 -18.17 2.31
N LEU A 312 7.40 -19.31 2.04
CA LEU A 312 7.32 -20.41 3.01
C LEU A 312 8.71 -21.03 3.25
N SER A 313 9.49 -21.19 2.19
CA SER A 313 10.88 -21.67 2.26
C SER A 313 11.78 -20.72 3.04
N LEU A 314 11.64 -19.40 2.82
CA LEU A 314 12.35 -18.39 3.61
C LEU A 314 11.96 -18.46 5.09
N LYS A 315 10.65 -18.49 5.39
CA LYS A 315 10.12 -18.59 6.75
C LYS A 315 10.65 -19.82 7.47
N LYS A 316 10.56 -20.99 6.86
CA LYS A 316 11.09 -22.25 7.41
C LYS A 316 12.58 -22.15 7.73
N HIS A 317 13.35 -21.53 6.84
CA HIS A 317 14.77 -21.32 7.05
C HIS A 317 15.05 -20.36 8.21
N ILE A 318 14.34 -19.23 8.31
CA ILE A 318 14.48 -18.27 9.40
C ILE A 318 14.07 -18.89 10.75
N ASN A 319 13.01 -19.68 10.79
CA ASN A 319 12.57 -20.36 12.01
C ASN A 319 13.65 -21.27 12.58
N LYS A 320 14.40 -21.99 11.73
CA LYS A 320 15.55 -22.78 12.18
C LYS A 320 16.61 -21.92 12.89
N HIS A 321 16.88 -20.71 12.38
CA HIS A 321 17.78 -19.79 13.09
C HIS A 321 17.19 -19.40 14.44
N LEU A 322 15.93 -18.98 14.48
CA LEU A 322 15.26 -18.56 15.71
C LEU A 322 15.25 -19.67 16.79
N GLU A 323 15.02 -20.91 16.39
CA GLU A 323 15.04 -22.09 17.26
C GLU A 323 16.42 -22.35 17.87
N THR A 324 17.49 -22.08 17.12
CA THR A 324 18.88 -22.25 17.60
C THR A 324 19.39 -21.09 18.48
N LEU A 325 18.66 -19.98 18.55
CA LEU A 325 19.05 -18.86 19.41
C LEU A 325 18.86 -19.23 20.89
N ARG A 326 19.92 -19.05 21.67
CA ARG A 326 19.93 -19.21 23.13
C ARG A 326 19.05 -18.15 23.79
N GLU A 327 18.46 -18.46 24.95
CA GLU A 327 17.68 -17.51 25.74
C GLU A 327 18.52 -16.28 26.13
N GLY A 328 17.93 -15.09 26.07
CA GLY A 328 18.60 -13.83 26.41
C GLY A 328 18.09 -12.63 25.62
N ALA A 329 18.88 -11.56 25.60
CA ALA A 329 18.62 -10.41 24.73
C ALA A 329 19.06 -10.72 23.30
N PHE A 330 18.19 -10.44 22.34
CA PHE A 330 18.41 -10.68 20.92
C PHE A 330 18.63 -9.37 20.18
N ASN A 331 19.73 -9.27 19.45
CA ASN A 331 19.91 -8.19 18.47
C ASN A 331 19.23 -8.60 17.16
N CYS A 332 18.65 -7.63 16.46
CA CYS A 332 18.25 -7.85 15.08
C CYS A 332 19.50 -8.20 14.24
N PRO A 333 19.50 -9.33 13.50
CA PRO A 333 20.66 -9.76 12.72
C PRO A 333 20.92 -8.88 11.49
N GLN A 334 19.96 -8.03 11.10
CA GLN A 334 20.16 -7.11 9.99
C GLN A 334 21.09 -5.96 10.39
N ARG A 335 22.22 -5.83 9.69
CA ARG A 335 23.38 -4.98 10.06
C ARG A 335 23.04 -3.51 10.34
N LEU A 336 22.01 -2.97 9.69
CA LEU A 336 21.62 -1.56 9.80
C LEU A 336 20.46 -1.29 10.77
N CYS A 337 19.90 -2.33 11.40
CA CYS A 337 18.72 -2.16 12.24
C CYS A 337 19.09 -1.80 13.69
N ASN A 338 20.12 -2.42 14.26
CA ASN A 338 20.62 -2.20 15.63
C ASN A 338 19.57 -2.28 16.76
N GLN A 339 18.38 -2.83 16.49
CA GLN A 339 17.32 -2.98 17.52
C GLN A 339 17.56 -4.23 18.37
N GLN A 340 17.16 -4.14 19.65
CA GLN A 340 17.29 -5.20 20.65
C GLN A 340 15.93 -5.64 21.20
N TYR A 341 15.81 -6.93 21.51
CA TYR A 341 14.59 -7.56 21.98
C TYR A 341 14.88 -8.47 23.18
N THR A 342 13.95 -8.51 24.13
CA THR A 342 14.04 -9.37 25.32
C THR A 342 13.47 -10.77 25.08
N SER A 343 12.80 -11.00 23.95
CA SER A 343 12.17 -12.28 23.62
C SER A 343 12.31 -12.63 22.14
N ARG A 344 12.27 -13.93 21.84
CA ARG A 344 12.28 -14.48 20.47
C ARG A 344 11.07 -13.99 19.68
N ASP A 345 9.90 -13.92 20.33
CA ASP A 345 8.67 -13.42 19.72
C ASP A 345 8.78 -11.93 19.38
N GLY A 346 9.44 -11.14 20.24
CA GLY A 346 9.74 -9.73 19.97
C GLY A 346 10.62 -9.55 18.73
N LEU A 347 11.68 -10.36 18.61
CA LEU A 347 12.53 -10.37 17.41
C LEU A 347 11.75 -10.83 16.18
N SER A 348 10.96 -11.91 16.28
CA SER A 348 10.17 -12.43 15.17
C SER A 348 9.17 -11.38 14.66
N ASN A 349 8.42 -10.74 15.56
CA ASN A 349 7.51 -9.67 15.22
C ASN A 349 8.22 -8.46 14.60
N HIS A 350 9.44 -8.15 15.06
CA HIS A 350 10.26 -7.12 14.43
C HIS A 350 10.66 -7.47 13.00
N LEU A 351 11.09 -8.72 12.74
CA LEU A 351 11.42 -9.19 11.40
C LEU A 351 10.22 -9.09 10.45
N VAL A 352 9.01 -9.35 10.94
CA VAL A 352 7.77 -9.16 10.17
C VAL A 352 7.53 -7.67 9.87
N THR A 353 7.52 -6.85 10.90
CA THR A 353 7.06 -5.45 10.81
C THR A 353 8.06 -4.51 10.14
N PHE A 354 9.35 -4.68 10.40
CA PHE A 354 10.41 -3.78 9.89
C PHE A 354 11.16 -4.34 8.69
N HIS A 355 11.27 -5.67 8.59
CA HIS A 355 12.00 -6.33 7.50
C HIS A 355 11.08 -7.03 6.50
N GLY A 356 9.76 -6.94 6.68
CA GLY A 356 8.74 -7.43 5.74
C GLY A 356 8.72 -8.95 5.58
N ILE A 357 9.28 -9.69 6.54
CA ILE A 357 9.32 -11.16 6.49
C ILE A 357 7.96 -11.67 6.97
N ASP A 358 7.08 -12.08 6.06
CA ASP A 358 5.76 -12.61 6.44
C ASP A 358 5.92 -13.95 7.17
N MET A 359 5.82 -13.92 8.50
CA MET A 359 5.91 -15.10 9.37
C MET A 359 4.52 -15.67 9.70
N VAL A 360 3.43 -15.03 9.27
CA VAL A 360 2.07 -15.47 9.60
C VAL A 360 1.65 -16.56 8.61
N ASP A 361 1.18 -17.71 9.10
CA ASP A 361 0.65 -18.73 8.20
C ASP A 361 -0.63 -18.23 7.53
N ARG A 362 -0.51 -17.89 6.24
CA ARG A 362 -1.63 -17.38 5.43
C ARG A 362 -2.83 -18.34 5.39
N TYR A 363 -2.62 -19.63 5.67
CA TYR A 363 -3.70 -20.61 5.79
C TYR A 363 -4.72 -20.21 6.86
N GLN A 364 -4.28 -19.65 7.99
CA GLN A 364 -5.18 -19.19 9.06
C GLN A 364 -6.02 -17.96 8.63
N ARG A 365 -5.51 -17.11 7.73
CA ARG A 365 -6.28 -15.96 7.22
C ARG A 365 -7.42 -16.39 6.30
N THR A 366 -7.24 -17.42 5.49
CA THR A 366 -8.30 -17.94 4.61
C THR A 366 -9.41 -18.66 5.38
N GLU A 367 -9.10 -19.35 6.48
CA GLU A 367 -10.11 -20.01 7.32
C GLU A 367 -10.94 -18.98 8.11
N CYS A 368 -10.32 -17.97 8.73
CA CYS A 368 -11.05 -16.87 9.36
C CYS A 368 -11.97 -16.12 8.38
N LEU A 369 -11.56 -15.95 7.11
CA LEU A 369 -12.37 -15.30 6.08
C LEU A 369 -13.52 -16.20 5.58
N LEU A 370 -13.39 -17.52 5.62
CA LEU A 370 -14.44 -18.45 5.19
C LEU A 370 -15.45 -18.76 6.31
N GLU A 371 -15.05 -18.71 7.58
CA GLU A 371 -15.97 -18.84 8.72
C GLU A 371 -16.84 -17.60 8.89
N SER A 372 -16.31 -16.39 8.64
CA SER A 372 -17.08 -15.13 8.68
C SER A 372 -18.12 -14.95 7.55
N VAL A 373 -18.23 -15.91 6.63
CA VAL A 373 -19.22 -15.91 5.53
C VAL A 373 -20.35 -16.92 5.81
N LYS A 374 -20.27 -17.68 6.90
CA LYS A 374 -21.28 -18.68 7.30
C LYS A 374 -22.21 -18.20 8.42
N GLU A 375 -22.02 -16.99 8.93
CA GLU A 375 -22.95 -16.27 9.82
C GLU A 375 -23.57 -15.10 9.06
#